data_AF-G0A7S4-F1
#
_entry.id   AF-G0A7S4-F1
#
_cell.length_a   1.000
_cell.length_b   1.000
_cell.length_c   1.000
_cell.angle_alpha   90.00
_cell.angle_beta   90.00
_cell.angle_gamma   90.00
#
_symmetry.space_group_name_H-M   'P 1'
#
loop_
_entity.id
_entity.type
_entity.pdbx_description
1 polymer ?
#
loop_
_entity_poly.entity_id
_entity_poly.type
_entity_poly.pdbx_seq_one_letter_code
_entity_poly.pdbx_strand_id
1 'polypeptide(L)'
;MKNQSASEPYKVRVTAAFLTLLIGLVILTPVCGLLFQCKCDWPWLKFYHDCNYFSSEVQASHKCPWCNSNLAALGSIGAAFILATLASLFLTGNQHTMTATSIAVKVAFGLSVFMVVASLTAALSAHSQHYPLGIGGLFREKGPVYTQ
;
A
#
# COMPACT_ATOMS: atom_id res chain seq x y z
N MET A 1 -11.75 -9.14 42.79
CA MET A 1 -11.45 -10.05 41.65
C MET A 1 -10.66 -9.26 40.62
N LYS A 2 -9.33 -9.47 40.53
CA LYS A 2 -8.49 -8.85 39.49
C LYS A 2 -8.61 -9.72 38.24
N ASN A 3 -9.36 -9.27 37.25
CA ASN A 3 -9.33 -9.84 35.90
C ASN A 3 -7.97 -9.49 35.28
N GLN A 4 -6.95 -10.28 35.61
CA GLN A 4 -5.71 -10.30 34.86
C GLN A 4 -6.01 -11.01 33.54
N SER A 5 -6.58 -10.26 32.60
CA SER A 5 -6.55 -10.63 31.17
C SER A 5 -5.09 -10.81 30.82
N ALA A 6 -4.60 -12.05 30.82
CA ALA A 6 -3.21 -12.33 30.52
C ALA A 6 -2.93 -11.82 29.11
N SER A 7 -2.21 -10.71 29.05
CA SER A 7 -1.96 -9.98 27.82
C SER A 7 -1.05 -10.84 26.94
N GLU A 8 -1.42 -10.94 25.67
CA GLU A 8 -0.55 -11.50 24.64
C GLU A 8 0.85 -10.87 24.73
N PRO A 9 1.94 -11.66 24.59
CA PRO A 9 3.29 -11.15 24.76
C PRO A 9 3.58 -9.98 23.82
N TYR A 10 4.01 -8.85 24.38
CA TYR A 10 4.30 -7.61 23.64
C TYR A 10 5.22 -7.86 22.43
N LYS A 11 6.18 -8.81 22.58
CA LYS A 11 7.11 -9.23 21.52
C LYS A 11 6.37 -9.69 20.27
N VAL A 12 5.29 -10.46 20.39
CA VAL A 12 4.51 -10.96 19.24
C VAL A 12 3.90 -9.80 18.46
N ARG A 13 3.32 -8.81 19.15
CA ARG A 13 2.69 -7.65 18.53
C ARG A 13 3.71 -6.79 17.79
N VAL A 14 4.85 -6.53 18.42
CA VAL A 14 5.93 -5.74 17.83
C VAL A 14 6.54 -6.48 16.64
N THR A 15 6.80 -7.79 16.74
CA THR A 15 7.30 -8.59 15.62
C THR A 15 6.32 -8.60 14.45
N ALA A 16 5.02 -8.79 14.70
CA ALA A 16 4.01 -8.76 13.64
C ALA A 16 3.91 -7.39 12.96
N ALA A 17 3.91 -6.30 13.75
CA ALA A 17 3.88 -4.94 13.20
C ALA A 17 5.13 -4.63 12.37
N PHE A 18 6.31 -5.04 12.83
CA PHE A 18 7.57 -4.88 12.10
C PHE A 18 7.59 -5.68 10.80
N LEU A 19 7.15 -6.94 10.82
CA LEU A 19 7.03 -7.77 9.62
C LEU A 19 6.02 -7.18 8.64
N THR A 20 4.89 -6.67 9.12
CA THR A 20 3.89 -5.98 8.28
C THR A 20 4.51 -4.79 7.57
N LEU A 21 5.29 -3.98 8.28
CA LEU A 21 6.01 -2.85 7.70
C LEU A 21 6.99 -3.31 6.62
N LEU A 22 7.86 -4.28 6.92
CA LEU A 22 8.85 -4.79 5.97
C LEU A 22 8.22 -5.36 4.70
N ILE A 23 7.20 -6.22 4.85
CA ILE A 23 6.50 -6.80 3.70
C ILE A 23 5.78 -5.70 2.92
N GLY A 24 5.13 -4.77 3.62
CA GLY A 24 4.50 -3.59 3.02
C GLY A 24 5.46 -2.76 2.16
N LEU A 25 6.71 -2.54 2.62
CA LEU A 25 7.74 -1.84 1.84
C LEU A 25 8.08 -2.59 0.54
N VAL A 26 8.20 -3.92 0.61
CA VAL A 26 8.52 -4.75 -0.55
C VAL A 26 7.38 -4.75 -1.58
N ILE A 27 6.13 -4.82 -1.13
CA ILE A 27 4.96 -4.87 -2.04
C ILE A 27 4.52 -3.49 -2.54
N LEU A 28 4.97 -2.39 -1.92
CA LEU A 28 4.51 -1.04 -2.25
C LEU A 28 4.69 -0.70 -3.74
N THR A 29 5.84 -1.05 -4.31
CA THR A 29 6.18 -0.72 -5.71
C THR A 29 5.40 -1.53 -6.74
N PRO A 30 5.28 -2.88 -6.64
CA PRO A 30 4.39 -3.61 -7.55
C PRO A 30 2.91 -3.25 -7.34
N VAL A 31 2.48 -2.91 -6.11
CA VAL A 31 1.12 -2.39 -5.87
C VAL A 31 0.93 -1.05 -6.57
N CYS A 32 1.87 -0.12 -6.49
CA CYS A 32 1.84 1.14 -7.24
C CYS A 32 1.75 0.89 -8.76
N GLY A 33 2.59 -0.03 -9.26
CA GLY A 33 2.57 -0.51 -10.64
C GLY A 33 1.22 -1.00 -11.09
N LEU A 34 0.59 -1.85 -10.29
CA LEU A 34 -0.71 -2.45 -10.55
C LEU A 34 -1.84 -1.41 -10.49
N LEU A 35 -1.84 -0.54 -9.47
CA LEU A 35 -2.89 0.45 -9.26
C LEU A 35 -2.87 1.55 -10.33
N PHE A 36 -1.71 1.99 -10.79
CA PHE A 36 -1.63 3.09 -11.75
C PHE A 36 -1.20 2.68 -13.16
N GLN A 37 -0.94 1.39 -13.40
CA GLN A 37 -0.36 0.90 -14.65
C GLN A 37 0.95 1.63 -15.01
N CYS A 38 1.70 2.05 -13.98
CA CYS A 38 2.86 2.92 -14.13
C CYS A 38 4.17 2.17 -14.40
N LYS A 39 4.13 0.83 -14.54
CA LYS A 39 5.28 -0.06 -14.80
C LYS A 39 6.33 -0.13 -13.69
N CYS A 40 6.05 0.43 -12.51
CA CYS A 40 6.81 0.08 -11.30
C CYS A 40 6.55 -1.40 -10.96
N ASP A 41 7.57 -2.11 -10.50
CA ASP A 41 7.53 -3.56 -10.30
C ASP A 41 8.36 -3.96 -9.05
N TRP A 42 8.51 -5.26 -8.80
CA TRP A 42 9.22 -5.80 -7.66
C TRP A 42 10.67 -5.30 -7.56
N PRO A 43 11.24 -5.23 -6.35
CA PRO A 43 12.64 -4.83 -6.16
C PRO A 43 13.65 -5.61 -7.00
N TRP A 44 13.37 -6.89 -7.26
CA TRP A 44 14.22 -7.77 -8.09
C TRP A 44 13.84 -7.76 -9.58
N LEU A 45 12.74 -7.11 -9.97
CA LEU A 45 12.28 -6.97 -11.35
C LEU A 45 12.37 -5.50 -11.78
N LYS A 46 13.58 -4.95 -11.79
CA LYS A 46 13.85 -3.57 -12.21
C LYS A 46 13.16 -2.47 -11.39
N PHE A 47 12.37 -2.79 -10.37
CA PHE A 47 11.87 -1.87 -9.34
C PHE A 47 11.17 -0.61 -9.91
N TYR A 48 11.89 0.52 -10.03
CA TYR A 48 11.37 1.76 -10.61
C TYR A 48 11.98 2.12 -11.97
N HIS A 49 12.95 1.35 -12.48
CA HIS A 49 13.73 1.72 -13.67
C HIS A 49 12.88 1.88 -14.93
N ASP A 50 11.83 1.07 -15.08
CA ASP A 50 10.91 1.13 -16.21
C ASP A 50 9.66 1.98 -15.90
N CYS A 51 9.62 2.64 -14.73
CA CYS A 51 8.42 3.33 -14.24
C CYS A 51 8.18 4.64 -14.99
N ASN A 52 6.92 4.92 -15.35
CA ASN A 52 6.52 6.04 -16.21
C ASN A 52 6.92 7.43 -15.68
N TYR A 53 7.17 7.54 -14.38
CA TYR A 53 7.61 8.78 -13.75
C TYR A 53 8.98 9.25 -14.28
N PHE A 54 9.86 8.31 -14.62
CA PHE A 54 11.23 8.60 -15.08
C PHE A 54 11.35 8.62 -16.61
N SER A 55 10.31 8.24 -17.36
CA SER A 55 10.35 8.29 -18.82
C SER A 55 10.35 9.74 -19.31
N SER A 56 11.28 10.05 -20.22
CA SER A 56 11.44 11.37 -20.85
C SER A 56 10.59 11.56 -22.11
N GLU A 57 9.85 10.53 -22.53
CA GLU A 57 8.96 10.62 -23.69
C GLU A 57 7.83 11.62 -23.39
N VAL A 58 7.66 12.59 -24.30
CA VAL A 58 6.58 13.58 -24.32
C VAL A 58 5.17 12.92 -24.32
N GLN A 59 5.11 11.61 -24.60
CA GLN A 59 3.94 10.72 -24.51
C GLN A 59 3.68 10.07 -23.14
N ALA A 60 4.51 10.29 -22.11
CA ALA A 60 4.16 9.96 -20.73
C ALA A 60 3.20 11.03 -20.17
N SER A 61 2.11 11.31 -20.90
CA SER A 61 1.20 12.44 -20.69
C SER A 61 0.62 12.51 -19.27
N HIS A 62 0.76 11.41 -18.50
CA HIS A 62 0.32 11.30 -17.11
C HIS A 62 1.35 10.53 -16.26
N LYS A 63 2.06 11.26 -15.40
CA LYS A 63 2.93 10.66 -14.38
C LYS A 63 2.11 9.96 -13.30
N CYS A 64 2.66 8.91 -12.69
CA CYS A 64 2.03 8.23 -11.57
C CYS A 64 1.57 9.24 -10.48
N PRO A 65 0.28 9.26 -10.08
CA PRO A 65 -0.25 10.23 -9.11
C PRO A 65 0.47 10.21 -7.76
N TRP A 66 0.89 9.03 -7.29
CA TRP A 66 1.68 8.92 -6.06
C TRP A 66 3.10 9.44 -6.21
N CYS A 67 3.72 9.39 -7.39
CA CYS A 67 5.09 9.89 -7.58
C CYS A 67 5.11 11.37 -7.99
N ASN A 68 4.05 11.86 -8.63
CA ASN A 68 3.97 13.22 -9.15
C ASN A 68 3.73 14.28 -8.05
N SER A 69 3.06 13.91 -6.96
CA SER A 69 2.79 14.81 -5.83
C SER A 69 3.38 14.25 -4.54
N ASN A 70 4.31 14.98 -3.93
CA ASN A 70 4.89 14.63 -2.63
C ASN A 70 3.83 14.47 -1.54
N LEU A 71 2.75 15.27 -1.60
CA LEU A 71 1.65 15.19 -0.65
C LEU A 71 0.81 13.93 -0.88
N ALA A 72 0.53 13.57 -2.13
CA ALA A 72 -0.16 12.31 -2.46
C ALA A 72 0.72 11.10 -2.08
N ALA A 73 2.04 11.19 -2.34
CA ALA A 73 3.02 10.18 -1.97
C ALA A 73 3.03 9.95 -0.45
N LEU A 74 3.43 10.97 0.30
CA LEU A 74 3.63 10.87 1.74
C LEU A 74 2.32 10.69 2.49
N GLY A 75 1.26 11.37 2.06
CA GLY A 75 -0.08 11.25 2.64
C GLY A 75 -0.67 9.86 2.45
N SER A 76 -0.67 9.34 1.23
CA SER A 76 -1.29 8.04 0.93
C SER A 76 -0.45 6.88 1.48
N ILE A 77 0.84 6.87 1.14
CA ILE A 77 1.75 5.78 1.50
C ILE A 77 1.97 5.79 3.02
N GLY A 78 2.20 6.96 3.61
CA GLY A 78 2.34 7.12 5.05
C GLY A 78 1.08 6.68 5.80
N ALA A 79 -0.11 7.13 5.39
CA ALA A 79 -1.36 6.70 6.02
C ALA A 79 -1.57 5.18 5.90
N ALA A 80 -1.29 4.58 4.75
CA ALA A 80 -1.40 3.14 4.55
C ALA A 80 -0.47 2.37 5.49
N PHE A 81 0.80 2.77 5.63
CA PHE A 81 1.73 2.13 6.55
C PHE A 81 1.37 2.32 8.01
N ILE A 82 1.00 3.53 8.42
CA ILE A 82 0.61 3.82 9.80
C ILE A 82 -0.62 2.99 10.17
N LEU A 83 -1.67 3.01 9.35
CA LEU A 83 -2.89 2.27 9.64
C LEU A 83 -2.67 0.75 9.60
N ALA A 84 -1.87 0.24 8.68
CA ALA A 84 -1.54 -1.19 8.61
C ALA A 84 -0.73 -1.67 9.83
N THR A 85 0.26 -0.89 10.25
CA THR A 85 1.09 -1.22 11.42
C THR A 85 0.29 -1.12 12.72
N LEU A 86 -0.54 -0.08 12.88
CA LEU A 86 -1.47 0.03 14.01
C LEU A 86 -2.47 -1.13 14.01
N ALA A 87 -3.05 -1.49 12.86
CA ALA A 87 -3.97 -2.63 12.75
C ALA A 87 -3.29 -3.95 13.17
N SER A 88 -2.07 -4.20 12.70
CA SER A 88 -1.30 -5.39 13.11
C SER A 88 -0.92 -5.37 14.60
N LEU A 89 -0.64 -4.20 15.17
CA LEU A 89 -0.22 -4.04 16.55
C LEU A 89 -1.40 -4.22 17.53
N PHE A 90 -2.56 -3.65 17.20
CA PHE A 90 -3.74 -3.60 18.05
C PHE A 90 -4.71 -4.77 17.86
N LEU A 91 -4.55 -5.60 16.82
CA LEU A 91 -5.34 -6.82 16.69
C LEU A 91 -5.08 -7.72 17.91
N THR A 92 -6.06 -7.89 18.78
CA THR A 92 -5.93 -8.75 19.97
C THR A 92 -6.40 -10.17 19.65
N GLY A 93 -5.61 -11.17 20.00
CA GLY A 93 -5.99 -12.58 19.94
C GLY A 93 -6.04 -13.20 21.33
N ASN A 94 -6.87 -14.22 21.52
CA ASN A 94 -6.96 -15.01 22.77
C ASN A 94 -5.77 -15.97 22.98
N GLN A 95 -4.67 -15.79 22.26
CA GLN A 95 -3.56 -16.74 22.23
C GLN A 95 -2.52 -16.35 23.29
N HIS A 96 -2.35 -17.21 24.30
CA HIS A 96 -1.37 -17.03 25.37
C HIS A 96 0.06 -17.45 24.98
N THR A 97 0.25 -18.10 23.83
CA THR A 97 1.54 -18.64 23.38
C THR A 97 2.11 -17.87 22.18
N MET A 98 3.44 -17.78 22.10
CA MET A 98 4.14 -17.26 20.90
C MET A 98 4.03 -18.28 19.76
N THR A 99 2.86 -18.34 19.12
CA THR A 99 2.62 -19.22 17.97
C THR A 99 2.89 -18.46 16.67
N ALA A 100 3.59 -19.08 15.72
CA ALA A 100 3.81 -18.52 14.38
C ALA A 100 2.49 -18.11 13.70
N THR A 101 1.42 -18.89 13.92
CA THR A 101 0.06 -18.61 13.44
C THR A 101 -0.47 -17.25 13.93
N SER A 102 -0.24 -16.89 15.19
CA SER A 102 -0.69 -15.61 15.74
C SER A 102 0.01 -14.43 15.06
N ILE A 103 1.30 -14.56 14.79
CA ILE A 103 2.08 -13.57 14.03
C ILE A 103 1.53 -13.48 12.60
N ALA A 104 1.36 -14.62 11.92
CA ALA A 104 0.88 -14.68 10.54
C ALA A 104 -0.49 -14.03 10.37
N VAL A 105 -1.46 -14.30 11.27
CA VAL A 105 -2.79 -13.70 11.23
C VAL A 105 -2.73 -12.18 11.39
N LYS A 106 -1.93 -11.67 12.34
CA LYS A 106 -1.75 -10.22 12.55
C LYS A 106 -1.11 -9.54 11.34
N VAL A 107 -0.09 -10.17 10.75
CA VAL A 107 0.55 -9.67 9.53
C VAL A 107 -0.44 -9.66 8.38
N ALA A 108 -1.18 -10.75 8.15
CA ALA A 108 -2.18 -10.83 7.10
C ALA A 108 -3.27 -9.76 7.28
N PHE A 109 -3.72 -9.52 8.51
CA PHE A 109 -4.67 -8.47 8.83
C PHE A 109 -4.11 -7.08 8.55
N GLY A 110 -2.89 -6.78 9.01
CA GLY A 110 -2.20 -5.52 8.73
C GLY A 110 -2.03 -5.27 7.23
N LEU A 111 -1.60 -6.27 6.47
CA LEU A 111 -1.47 -6.19 5.01
C LEU A 111 -2.82 -6.04 4.30
N SER A 112 -3.89 -6.64 4.82
CA SER A 112 -5.24 -6.43 4.28
C SER A 112 -5.68 -4.97 4.46
N VAL A 113 -5.45 -4.40 5.64
CA VAL A 113 -5.70 -2.97 5.91
C VAL A 113 -4.84 -2.08 5.00
N PHE A 114 -3.55 -2.42 4.82
CA PHE A 114 -2.67 -1.73 3.88
C PHE A 114 -3.28 -1.68 2.49
N MET A 115 -3.71 -2.82 1.94
CA MET A 115 -4.28 -2.90 0.59
C MET A 115 -5.56 -2.06 0.43
N VAL A 116 -6.44 -2.08 1.44
CA VAL A 116 -7.68 -1.28 1.42
C VAL A 116 -7.35 0.21 1.45
N VAL A 117 -6.52 0.66 2.38
CA VAL A 117 -6.15 2.08 2.52
C VAL A 117 -5.37 2.56 1.29
N ALA A 118 -4.41 1.76 0.82
CA ALA A 118 -3.65 2.05 -0.40
C ALA A 118 -4.58 2.20 -1.62
N SER A 119 -5.56 1.31 -1.79
CA SER A 119 -6.50 1.40 -2.91
C SER A 119 -7.39 2.64 -2.82
N LEU A 120 -7.93 2.96 -1.64
CA LEU A 120 -8.77 4.15 -1.43
C LEU A 120 -8.00 5.44 -1.69
N THR A 121 -6.79 5.54 -1.14
CA THR A 121 -5.93 6.72 -1.31
C THR A 121 -5.38 6.83 -2.73
N ALA A 122 -5.16 5.71 -3.42
CA ALA A 122 -4.83 5.70 -4.85
C ALA A 122 -5.99 6.22 -5.70
N ALA A 123 -7.23 5.78 -5.42
CA ALA A 123 -8.42 6.27 -6.12
C ALA A 123 -8.61 7.79 -5.92
N LEU A 124 -8.46 8.27 -4.68
CA LEU A 124 -8.49 9.70 -4.38
C LEU A 124 -7.39 10.48 -5.11
N SER A 125 -6.16 9.94 -5.14
CA SER A 125 -5.02 10.56 -5.83
C SER A 125 -5.25 10.64 -7.33
N ALA A 126 -5.72 9.54 -7.94
CA ALA A 126 -6.05 9.47 -9.36
C ALA A 126 -7.15 10.48 -9.73
N HIS A 127 -8.21 10.55 -8.93
CA HIS A 127 -9.31 11.49 -9.13
C HIS A 127 -8.84 12.95 -9.01
N SER A 128 -8.10 13.30 -7.95
CA SER A 128 -7.61 14.67 -7.73
C SER A 128 -6.65 15.17 -8.81
N GLN A 129 -5.93 14.25 -9.47
CA GLN A 129 -4.92 14.57 -10.48
C GLN A 129 -5.41 14.29 -11.91
N HIS A 130 -6.70 14.00 -12.10
CA HIS A 130 -7.31 13.68 -13.41
C HIS A 130 -6.51 12.62 -14.18
N TYR A 131 -6.13 11.55 -13.47
CA TYR A 131 -5.30 10.49 -14.04
C TYR A 131 -6.16 9.61 -14.96
N PRO A 132 -5.92 9.61 -16.29
CA PRO A 132 -6.88 9.07 -17.25
C PRO A 132 -6.96 7.54 -17.23
N LEU A 133 -5.94 6.86 -16.72
CA LEU A 133 -5.94 5.40 -16.61
C LEU A 133 -6.74 4.89 -15.39
N GLY A 134 -7.16 5.78 -14.48
CA GLY A 134 -7.88 5.40 -13.27
C GLY A 134 -7.06 4.54 -12.32
N ILE A 135 -7.73 3.62 -11.62
CA ILE A 135 -7.14 2.69 -10.65
C ILE A 135 -7.30 1.24 -11.13
N GLY A 136 -6.20 0.54 -11.40
CA GLY A 136 -6.20 -0.84 -11.91
C GLY A 136 -6.90 -0.98 -13.27
N GLY A 137 -7.08 0.11 -14.03
CA GLY A 137 -7.88 0.16 -15.25
C GLY A 137 -9.39 0.29 -15.02
N LEU A 138 -9.83 0.29 -13.76
CA LEU A 138 -11.19 0.65 -13.36
C LEU A 138 -11.26 2.18 -13.27
N PHE A 139 -12.41 2.75 -13.65
CA PHE A 139 -12.63 4.21 -13.70
C PHE A 139 -11.74 4.96 -14.69
N ARG A 140 -11.40 4.32 -15.82
CA ARG A 140 -10.78 5.01 -16.95
C ARG A 140 -11.70 6.16 -17.37
N GLU A 141 -11.29 7.39 -17.12
CA GLU A 141 -12.01 8.55 -17.64
C GLU A 141 -11.96 8.45 -19.17
N LYS A 142 -13.13 8.45 -19.81
CA LYS A 142 -13.23 8.66 -21.26
C LYS A 142 -12.88 10.13 -21.51
N GLY A 143 -11.60 10.46 -21.43
CA GLY A 143 -11.08 11.72 -21.96
C GLY A 143 -11.39 11.78 -23.47
N PRO A 144 -11.53 12.99 -24.05
CA PRO A 144 -11.87 13.13 -25.46
C PRO A 144 -10.88 12.36 -26.31
N VAL A 145 -11.41 11.62 -27.29
CA VAL A 145 -10.61 10.99 -28.34
C VAL A 145 -9.96 12.14 -29.12
N TYR A 146 -8.71 12.46 -28.82
CA TYR A 146 -7.89 13.22 -29.77
C TYR A 146 -7.60 12.25 -30.93
N THR A 147 -8.49 12.27 -31.93
CA THR A 147 -8.21 11.73 -33.26
C THR A 147 -6.92 12.39 -33.73
N GLN A 148 -5.88 11.58 -33.97
CA GLN A 148 -4.75 11.99 -34.80
C GLN A 148 -5.24 12.36 -36.20
#